data_AF-A0A8J7DU41-F1
#
_entry.id   AF-A0A8J7DU41-F1
#
_cell.length_a   1.000
_cell.length_b   1.000
_cell.length_c   1.000
_cell.angle_alpha   90.00
_cell.angle_beta   90.00
_cell.angle_gamma   90.00
#
_symmetry.space_group_name_H-M   'P 1'
#
loop_
_entity.id
_entity.type
_entity.pdbx_description
1 polymer ?
#
loop_
_entity_poly.entity_id
_entity_poly.type
_entity_poly.pdbx_seq_one_letter_code
_entity_poly.pdbx_strand_id
1 'polypeptide(L)'
;MPSLPPSETQQFNRDVQFLLKPNNPHARSLLAFIKRTIHQFGLQVYITEIDIFVEAYLRGVRYTQQNQEHIRQPKAWMRRTAYNIIRECKRDRLRYSAAAFDELMHQEPAEADGAAPGAVDDEAIGQAIDAVLQALEVLSPGDRNLIQWKVVEGLTWTQVQTRLVAEGEDRVSQATLRKRGQRALERLRRAYHVFGAPGSSSLNDDLSDHPDSMD
;
A
#
# COMPACT_ATOMS: atom_id res chain seq x y z
N MET A 1 -30.72 13.41 35.66
CA MET A 1 -29.47 13.72 34.92
C MET A 1 -29.56 13.01 33.57
N PRO A 2 -29.85 13.69 32.45
CA PRO A 2 -29.81 13.06 31.14
C PRO A 2 -28.34 12.78 30.77
N SER A 3 -28.02 11.50 30.52
CA SER A 3 -26.70 11.09 30.05
C SER A 3 -26.43 11.66 28.66
N LEU A 4 -25.27 12.28 28.45
CA LEU A 4 -24.81 12.70 27.12
C LEU A 4 -24.87 11.51 26.14
N PRO A 5 -25.31 11.72 24.90
CA PRO A 5 -25.35 10.65 23.91
C PRO A 5 -23.93 10.11 23.66
N PRO A 6 -23.77 8.80 23.47
CA PRO A 6 -22.46 8.21 23.19
C PRO A 6 -21.89 8.81 21.89
N SER A 7 -20.58 9.06 21.87
CA SER A 7 -19.89 9.47 20.63
C SER A 7 -20.12 8.45 19.51
N GLU A 8 -20.01 8.86 18.25
CA GLU A 8 -20.24 7.96 17.11
C GLU A 8 -19.35 6.71 17.14
N THR A 9 -18.10 6.86 17.57
CA THR A 9 -17.17 5.76 17.78
C THR A 9 -17.64 4.82 18.90
N GLN A 10 -18.17 5.35 20.01
CA GLN A 10 -18.71 4.52 21.09
C GLN A 10 -19.94 3.74 20.64
N GLN A 11 -20.80 4.33 19.82
CA GLN A 11 -21.97 3.65 19.27
C GLN A 11 -21.53 2.53 18.31
N PHE A 12 -20.62 2.81 17.39
CA PHE A 12 -20.06 1.80 16.49
C PHE A 12 -19.39 0.64 17.26
N ASN A 13 -18.60 0.96 18.30
CA ASN A 13 -17.96 -0.05 19.14
C ASN A 13 -18.99 -0.94 19.84
N ARG A 14 -20.08 -0.36 20.37
CA ARG A 14 -21.17 -1.13 20.98
C ARG A 14 -21.85 -2.06 19.97
N ASP A 15 -22.10 -1.56 18.76
CA ASP A 15 -22.76 -2.35 17.72
C ASP A 15 -21.87 -3.50 17.23
N VAL A 16 -20.56 -3.27 17.08
CA VAL A 16 -19.59 -4.33 16.73
C VAL A 16 -19.41 -5.32 17.88
N GLN A 17 -19.34 -4.87 19.14
CA GLN A 17 -19.33 -5.77 20.29
C GLN A 17 -20.60 -6.62 20.36
N PHE A 18 -21.77 -6.04 20.03
CA PHE A 18 -23.01 -6.80 19.94
C PHE A 18 -22.94 -7.87 18.86
N LEU A 19 -22.35 -7.58 17.70
CA LEU A 19 -22.12 -8.59 16.66
C LEU A 19 -21.29 -9.76 17.19
N LEU A 20 -20.26 -9.51 18.00
CA LEU A 20 -19.33 -10.49 18.53
C LEU A 20 -19.82 -11.31 19.74
N LYS A 21 -21.01 -11.03 20.27
CA LYS A 21 -21.55 -11.79 21.41
C LYS A 21 -21.66 -13.29 21.10
N PRO A 22 -21.38 -14.18 22.07
CA PRO A 22 -21.62 -15.61 21.91
C PRO A 22 -23.06 -15.87 21.45
N ASN A 23 -23.24 -16.82 20.54
CA ASN A 23 -24.53 -17.18 19.92
C ASN A 23 -25.19 -16.11 19.04
N ASN A 24 -24.49 -15.03 18.67
CA ASN A 24 -25.01 -14.11 17.67
C ASN A 24 -24.83 -14.70 16.24
N PRO A 25 -25.90 -15.04 15.52
CA PRO A 25 -25.80 -15.59 14.17
C PRO A 25 -25.16 -14.60 13.17
N HIS A 26 -25.16 -13.30 13.50
CA HIS A 26 -24.58 -12.27 12.65
C HIS A 26 -23.04 -12.27 12.65
N ALA A 27 -22.37 -12.50 13.79
CA ALA A 27 -20.91 -12.68 13.79
C ALA A 27 -20.52 -13.92 13.00
N ARG A 28 -21.19 -15.05 13.24
CA ARG A 28 -20.92 -16.30 12.52
C ARG A 28 -21.13 -16.12 11.01
N SER A 29 -22.18 -15.42 10.60
CA SER A 29 -22.46 -15.09 9.20
C SER A 29 -21.41 -14.15 8.57
N LEU A 30 -20.90 -13.18 9.35
CA LEU A 30 -19.85 -12.27 8.90
C LEU A 30 -18.51 -13.00 8.73
N LEU A 31 -18.06 -13.74 9.75
CA LEU A 31 -16.80 -14.50 9.68
C LEU A 31 -16.86 -15.59 8.61
N ALA A 32 -17.99 -16.30 8.46
CA ALA A 32 -18.16 -17.28 7.38
C ALA A 32 -18.14 -16.62 5.99
N PHE A 33 -18.68 -15.41 5.86
CA PHE A 33 -18.56 -14.63 4.62
C PHE A 33 -17.11 -14.26 4.34
N ILE A 34 -16.41 -13.69 5.32
CA ILE A 34 -15.00 -13.30 5.19
C ILE A 34 -14.16 -14.51 4.78
N LYS A 35 -14.27 -15.63 5.51
CA LYS A 35 -13.55 -16.87 5.21
C LYS A 35 -13.81 -17.35 3.78
N ARG A 36 -15.08 -17.39 3.35
CA ARG A 36 -15.44 -17.78 1.99
C ARG A 36 -14.81 -16.84 0.95
N THR A 37 -14.83 -15.54 1.18
CA THR A 37 -14.26 -14.55 0.25
C THR A 37 -12.73 -14.65 0.21
N ILE A 38 -12.05 -14.88 1.33
CA ILE A 38 -10.60 -15.17 1.36
C ILE A 38 -10.26 -16.37 0.45
N HIS A 39 -11.01 -17.46 0.58
CA HIS A 39 -10.86 -18.64 -0.28
C HIS A 39 -11.11 -18.33 -1.77
N GLN A 40 -12.16 -17.57 -2.10
CA GLN A 40 -12.47 -17.19 -3.48
C GLN A 40 -11.32 -16.39 -4.13
N PHE A 41 -10.59 -15.60 -3.35
CA PHE A 41 -9.46 -14.82 -3.84
C PHE A 41 -8.11 -15.58 -3.77
N GLY A 42 -8.10 -16.79 -3.22
CA GLY A 42 -6.89 -17.62 -3.07
C GLY A 42 -5.90 -17.05 -2.04
N LEU A 43 -6.41 -16.45 -0.96
CA LEU A 43 -5.62 -15.77 0.06
C LEU A 43 -5.50 -16.54 1.39
N GLN A 44 -6.09 -17.72 1.50
CA GLN A 44 -6.23 -18.49 2.75
C GLN A 44 -4.92 -18.91 3.43
N VAL A 45 -3.79 -18.89 2.70
CA VAL A 45 -2.45 -19.19 3.23
C VAL A 45 -1.81 -17.97 3.89
N TYR A 46 -2.30 -16.76 3.57
CA TYR A 46 -1.63 -15.50 3.90
C TYR A 46 -2.40 -14.64 4.91
N ILE A 47 -3.71 -14.80 4.99
CA ILE A 47 -4.56 -13.96 5.83
C ILE A 47 -5.74 -14.75 6.39
N THR A 48 -6.09 -14.47 7.64
CA THR A 48 -7.19 -15.12 8.34
C THR A 48 -8.45 -14.25 8.33
N GLU A 49 -9.59 -14.86 8.64
CA GLU A 49 -10.84 -14.12 8.81
C GLU A 49 -10.79 -13.09 9.95
N ILE A 50 -9.96 -13.33 10.97
CA ILE A 50 -9.79 -12.44 12.11
C ILE A 50 -9.01 -11.19 11.70
N ASP A 51 -7.95 -11.33 10.90
CA ASP A 51 -7.15 -10.19 10.41
C ASP A 51 -8.03 -9.22 9.61
N ILE A 52 -8.83 -9.75 8.69
CA ILE A 52 -9.76 -8.94 7.89
C ILE A 52 -10.82 -8.28 8.79
N PHE A 53 -11.34 -9.00 9.79
CA PHE A 53 -12.33 -8.46 10.70
C PHE A 53 -11.76 -7.30 11.54
N VAL A 54 -10.57 -7.48 12.10
CA VAL A 54 -9.88 -6.45 12.91
C VAL A 54 -9.59 -5.22 12.06
N GLU A 55 -9.04 -5.39 10.86
CA GLU A 55 -8.74 -4.27 9.95
C GLU A 55 -10.04 -3.54 9.54
N ALA A 56 -11.12 -4.28 9.25
CA ALA A 56 -12.42 -3.66 8.98
C ALA A 56 -12.90 -2.84 10.17
N TYR A 57 -12.82 -3.38 11.39
CA TYR A 57 -13.18 -2.66 12.61
C TYR A 57 -12.34 -1.39 12.79
N LEU A 58 -11.02 -1.46 12.62
CA LEU A 58 -10.12 -0.31 12.75
C LEU A 58 -10.45 0.78 11.73
N ARG A 59 -10.77 0.43 10.48
CA ARG A 59 -11.24 1.40 9.48
C ARG A 59 -12.55 2.07 9.89
N GLY A 60 -13.43 1.36 10.60
CA GLY A 60 -14.70 1.90 11.10
C GLY A 60 -14.49 2.88 12.24
N VAL A 61 -13.58 2.55 13.16
CA VAL A 61 -13.14 3.47 14.23
C VAL A 61 -12.56 4.74 13.62
N ARG A 62 -11.61 4.64 12.69
CA ARG A 62 -11.02 5.82 12.02
C ARG A 62 -12.09 6.65 11.29
N TYR A 63 -13.02 6.00 10.59
CA TYR A 63 -14.11 6.69 9.89
C TYR A 63 -14.97 7.53 10.84
N THR A 64 -15.41 6.95 11.96
CA THR A 64 -16.26 7.65 12.94
C THR A 64 -15.53 8.78 13.65
N GLN A 65 -14.22 8.63 13.90
CA GLN A 65 -13.39 9.67 14.51
C GLN A 65 -13.15 10.86 13.57
N GLN A 66 -12.85 10.58 12.29
CA GLN A 66 -12.50 11.60 11.31
C GLN A 66 -13.71 12.38 10.80
N ASN A 67 -14.81 11.68 10.50
CA ASN A 67 -15.97 12.30 9.86
C ASN A 67 -17.03 12.76 10.86
N GLN A 68 -16.91 12.37 12.14
CA GLN A 68 -17.95 12.57 13.16
C GLN A 68 -19.33 12.05 12.72
N GLU A 69 -19.34 11.02 11.86
CA GLU A 69 -20.54 10.45 11.25
C GLU A 69 -20.88 9.08 11.83
N HIS A 70 -22.18 8.88 12.02
CA HIS A 70 -22.74 7.61 12.45
C HIS A 70 -22.76 6.56 11.34
N ILE A 71 -22.17 5.38 11.59
CA ILE A 71 -22.34 4.20 10.73
C ILE A 71 -23.70 3.56 11.03
N ARG A 72 -24.74 3.96 10.28
CA ARG A 72 -26.13 3.51 10.49
C ARG A 72 -26.34 1.99 10.38
N GLN A 73 -25.53 1.29 9.60
CA GLN A 73 -25.65 -0.16 9.39
C GLN A 73 -24.30 -0.86 9.59
N PRO A 74 -23.84 -1.03 10.85
CA PRO A 74 -22.51 -1.56 11.16
C PRO A 74 -22.24 -2.92 10.52
N LYS A 75 -23.23 -3.82 10.49
CA LYS A 75 -23.10 -5.13 9.84
C LYS A 75 -22.84 -5.03 8.33
N ALA A 76 -23.60 -4.21 7.62
CA ALA A 76 -23.46 -4.04 6.17
C ALA A 76 -22.14 -3.33 5.84
N TRP A 77 -21.79 -2.32 6.64
CA TRP A 77 -20.53 -1.60 6.55
C TRP A 77 -19.35 -2.57 6.75
N MET A 78 -19.33 -3.37 7.81
CA MET A 78 -18.28 -4.36 8.08
C MET A 78 -18.13 -5.36 6.94
N ARG A 79 -19.24 -5.86 6.37
CA ARG A 79 -19.18 -6.76 5.21
C ARG A 79 -18.57 -6.10 3.98
N ARG A 80 -18.98 -4.87 3.66
CA ARG A 80 -18.46 -4.11 2.52
C ARG A 80 -16.98 -3.80 2.70
N THR A 81 -16.59 -3.34 3.89
CA THR A 81 -15.20 -3.02 4.22
C THR A 81 -14.34 -4.27 4.17
N ALA A 82 -14.78 -5.39 4.75
CA ALA A 82 -14.05 -6.65 4.68
C ALA A 82 -13.81 -7.12 3.24
N TYR A 83 -14.83 -7.05 2.37
CA TYR A 83 -14.67 -7.37 0.95
C TYR A 83 -13.62 -6.47 0.27
N ASN A 84 -13.65 -5.16 0.55
CA ASN A 84 -12.69 -4.22 -0.01
C ASN A 84 -11.26 -4.51 0.46
N ILE A 85 -11.06 -4.81 1.74
CA ILE A 85 -9.75 -5.20 2.28
C ILE A 85 -9.24 -6.45 1.58
N ILE A 86 -10.06 -7.51 1.43
CA ILE A 86 -9.65 -8.74 0.74
C ILE A 86 -9.25 -8.45 -0.72
N ARG A 87 -10.01 -7.58 -1.40
CA ARG A 87 -9.71 -7.14 -2.77
C ARG A 87 -8.40 -6.34 -2.84
N GLU A 88 -8.14 -5.47 -1.87
CA GLU A 88 -6.87 -4.75 -1.73
C GLU A 88 -5.72 -5.73 -1.52
N CYS A 89 -5.82 -6.66 -0.57
CA CYS A 89 -4.80 -7.70 -0.34
C CYS A 89 -4.48 -8.50 -1.61
N LYS A 90 -5.50 -8.88 -2.40
CA LYS A 90 -5.28 -9.57 -3.67
C LYS A 90 -4.53 -8.70 -4.67
N ARG A 91 -4.92 -7.43 -4.79
CA ARG A 91 -4.28 -6.48 -5.69
C ARG A 91 -2.82 -6.25 -5.29
N ASP A 92 -2.58 -6.10 -4.00
CA ASP A 92 -1.24 -5.86 -3.46
C ASP A 92 -0.36 -7.09 -3.67
N ARG A 93 -0.89 -8.30 -3.45
CA ARG A 93 -0.17 -9.54 -3.78
C ARG A 93 0.18 -9.65 -5.26
N LEU A 94 -0.74 -9.32 -6.17
CA LEU A 94 -0.45 -9.31 -7.61
C LEU A 94 0.61 -8.27 -7.97
N ARG A 95 0.60 -7.12 -7.29
CA ARG A 95 1.59 -6.06 -7.47
C ARG A 95 2.97 -6.49 -6.99
N TYR A 96 3.07 -7.08 -5.81
CA TYR A 96 4.34 -7.56 -5.25
C TYR A 96 4.85 -8.81 -5.98
N SER A 97 3.98 -9.71 -6.45
CA SER A 97 4.41 -10.84 -7.27
C SER A 97 4.93 -10.39 -8.64
N ALA A 98 4.32 -9.36 -9.23
CA ALA A 98 4.81 -8.78 -10.49
C ALA A 98 6.17 -8.07 -10.28
N ALA A 99 6.34 -7.37 -9.16
CA ALA A 99 7.62 -6.75 -8.80
C ALA A 99 8.72 -7.80 -8.53
N ALA A 100 8.41 -8.86 -7.78
CA ALA A 100 9.33 -9.96 -7.50
C ALA A 100 9.70 -10.75 -8.77
N PHE A 101 8.75 -10.92 -9.72
CA PHE A 101 9.02 -11.56 -11.00
C PHE A 101 9.93 -10.70 -11.90
N ASP A 102 9.73 -9.38 -11.91
CA ASP A 102 10.59 -8.44 -12.64
C ASP A 102 12.03 -8.44 -12.07
N GLU A 103 12.17 -8.54 -10.75
CA GLU A 103 13.46 -8.67 -10.06
C GLU A 103 14.17 -9.99 -10.42
N LEU A 104 13.44 -11.11 -10.45
CA LEU A 104 13.98 -12.42 -10.81
C LEU A 104 14.40 -12.53 -12.28
N MET A 105 13.80 -11.73 -13.17
CA MET A 105 14.18 -11.64 -14.59
C MET A 105 15.37 -10.69 -14.85
N HIS A 106 15.75 -9.87 -13.87
CA HIS A 106 16.85 -8.91 -13.97
C HIS A 106 18.08 -9.30 -13.14
N GLN A 107 18.00 -10.37 -12.35
CA GLN A 107 19.17 -11.04 -11.83
C GLN A 107 19.83 -11.81 -12.98
N GLU A 108 20.95 -11.30 -13.49
CA GLU A 108 21.89 -12.15 -14.23
C GLU A 108 22.22 -13.37 -13.36
N PRO A 109 22.41 -14.57 -13.95
CA PRO A 109 22.70 -15.76 -13.17
C PRO A 109 24.06 -15.60 -12.49
N ALA A 110 24.06 -15.06 -11.28
CA ALA A 110 25.19 -15.12 -10.39
C ALA A 110 25.44 -16.60 -10.11
N GLU A 111 26.64 -17.06 -10.46
CA GLU A 111 27.03 -18.44 -10.26
C GLU A 111 26.72 -18.87 -8.83
N ALA A 112 25.95 -19.95 -8.72
CA ALA A 112 25.44 -20.46 -7.48
C ALA A 112 26.59 -20.99 -6.61
N ASP A 113 27.13 -20.15 -5.74
CA ASP A 113 28.01 -20.59 -4.67
C ASP A 113 27.18 -20.97 -3.45
N GLY A 114 26.90 -22.27 -3.34
CA GLY A 114 26.79 -23.05 -2.09
C GLY A 114 25.86 -22.64 -0.95
N ALA A 115 25.14 -21.52 -0.98
CA ALA A 115 24.33 -21.06 0.14
C ALA A 115 22.99 -21.81 0.19
N ALA A 116 22.72 -22.45 1.33
CA ALA A 116 21.46 -23.13 1.60
C ALA A 116 20.27 -22.15 1.40
N PRO A 117 19.19 -22.56 0.73
CA PRO A 117 18.03 -21.71 0.49
C PRO A 117 17.29 -21.50 1.82
N GLY A 118 17.58 -20.41 2.52
CA GLY A 118 16.84 -20.05 3.74
C GLY A 118 17.54 -19.16 4.76
N ALA A 119 18.84 -18.85 4.61
CA ALA A 119 19.47 -17.82 5.43
C ALA A 119 19.09 -16.45 4.86
N VAL A 120 18.16 -15.76 5.52
CA VAL A 120 17.89 -14.35 5.26
C VAL A 120 19.10 -13.58 5.76
N ASP A 121 19.85 -12.98 4.85
CA ASP A 121 20.99 -12.13 5.18
C ASP A 121 20.46 -10.75 5.61
N ASP A 122 20.32 -10.56 6.92
CA ASP A 122 19.85 -9.31 7.51
C ASP A 122 20.76 -8.12 7.15
N GLU A 123 22.05 -8.35 6.92
CA GLU A 123 23.01 -7.31 6.53
C GLU A 123 22.78 -6.87 5.08
N ALA A 124 22.62 -7.83 4.16
CA ALA A 124 22.26 -7.54 2.77
C ALA A 124 20.91 -6.81 2.66
N ILE A 125 19.93 -7.18 3.50
CA ILE A 125 18.64 -6.46 3.58
C ILE A 125 18.85 -5.02 4.05
N GLY A 126 19.64 -4.81 5.11
CA GLY A 126 19.96 -3.48 5.62
C GLY A 126 20.58 -2.59 4.53
N GLN A 127 21.58 -3.11 3.81
CA GLN A 127 22.24 -2.39 2.72
C GLN A 127 21.28 -2.07 1.57
N ALA A 128 20.39 -2.99 1.19
CA ALA A 128 19.38 -2.74 0.17
C ALA A 128 18.38 -1.66 0.58
N ILE A 129 17.95 -1.65 1.85
CA ILE A 129 17.07 -0.61 2.40
C ILE A 129 17.77 0.75 2.34
N ASP A 130 19.02 0.84 2.80
CA ASP A 130 19.79 2.09 2.79
C ASP A 130 19.99 2.62 1.37
N ALA A 131 20.29 1.75 0.41
CA ALA A 131 20.42 2.11 -1.00
C ALA A 131 19.10 2.66 -1.58
N VAL A 132 17.95 2.09 -1.21
CA VAL A 132 16.63 2.62 -1.62
C VAL A 132 16.36 3.99 -0.99
N LEU A 133 16.71 4.20 0.27
CA LEU A 133 16.55 5.49 0.95
C LEU A 133 17.42 6.57 0.28
N GLN A 134 18.69 6.29 0.00
CA GLN A 134 19.58 7.20 -0.72
C GLN A 134 19.06 7.48 -2.13
N ALA A 135 18.58 6.46 -2.84
CA ALA A 135 17.98 6.62 -4.17
C ALA A 135 16.75 7.54 -4.13
N LEU A 136 15.88 7.40 -3.13
CA LEU A 136 14.72 8.27 -2.94
C LEU A 136 15.13 9.72 -2.69
N GLU A 137 16.19 9.98 -1.93
CA GLU A 137 16.64 11.34 -1.61
C GLU A 137 17.05 12.16 -2.83
N VAL A 138 17.63 11.51 -3.85
CA VAL A 138 18.09 12.13 -5.10
C VAL A 138 16.93 12.46 -6.05
N LEU A 139 15.76 11.83 -5.88
CA LEU A 139 14.62 12.08 -6.75
C LEU A 139 14.01 13.49 -6.54
N SER A 140 13.44 14.03 -7.62
CA SER A 140 12.69 15.29 -7.53
C SER A 140 11.53 15.18 -6.52
N PRO A 141 11.13 16.26 -5.83
CA PRO A 141 10.00 16.23 -4.90
C PRO A 141 8.72 15.69 -5.52
N GLY A 142 8.44 16.04 -6.79
CA GLY A 142 7.27 15.53 -7.51
C GLY A 142 7.32 14.01 -7.76
N ASP A 143 8.48 13.47 -8.13
CA ASP A 143 8.64 12.03 -8.33
C ASP A 143 8.56 11.28 -6.99
N ARG A 144 9.18 11.80 -5.93
CA ARG A 144 9.07 11.26 -4.58
C ARG A 144 7.62 11.19 -4.11
N ASN A 145 6.87 12.28 -4.25
CA ASN A 145 5.47 12.34 -3.85
C ASN A 145 4.62 11.33 -4.62
N LEU A 146 4.83 11.21 -5.93
CA LEU A 146 4.14 10.21 -6.75
C LEU A 146 4.44 8.78 -6.28
N ILE A 147 5.70 8.46 -5.99
CA ILE A 147 6.11 7.14 -5.49
C ILE A 147 5.51 6.91 -4.10
N GLN A 148 5.63 7.86 -3.18
CA GLN A 148 5.09 7.78 -1.83
C GLN A 148 3.59 7.49 -1.87
N TRP A 149 2.80 8.29 -2.58
CA TRP A 149 1.35 8.10 -2.61
C TRP A 149 0.95 6.82 -3.34
N LYS A 150 1.62 6.50 -4.45
CA LYS A 150 1.21 5.38 -5.30
C LYS A 150 1.68 4.04 -4.76
N VAL A 151 2.88 3.98 -4.21
CA VAL A 151 3.56 2.75 -3.76
C VAL A 151 3.36 2.56 -2.27
N VAL A 152 3.77 3.54 -1.45
CA VAL A 152 3.76 3.42 0.02
C VAL A 152 2.34 3.55 0.57
N GLU A 153 1.59 4.58 0.16
CA GLU A 153 0.22 4.81 0.65
C GLU A 153 -0.86 4.05 -0.15
N GLY A 154 -0.49 3.41 -1.25
CA GLY A 154 -1.40 2.56 -2.04
C GLY A 154 -2.55 3.31 -2.73
N LEU A 155 -2.47 4.64 -2.88
CA LEU A 155 -3.53 5.45 -3.48
C LEU A 155 -3.82 5.04 -4.93
N THR A 156 -5.08 5.17 -5.35
CA THR A 156 -5.47 5.04 -6.75
C THR A 156 -5.04 6.27 -7.56
N TRP A 157 -4.92 6.16 -8.89
CA TRP A 157 -4.57 7.31 -9.73
C TRP A 157 -5.57 8.46 -9.63
N THR A 158 -6.85 8.17 -9.38
CA THR A 158 -7.87 9.21 -9.10
C THR A 158 -7.59 9.94 -7.79
N GLN A 159 -7.20 9.22 -6.73
CA GLN A 159 -6.84 9.81 -5.44
C GLN A 159 -5.54 10.62 -5.53
N VAL A 160 -4.53 10.10 -6.25
CA VAL A 160 -3.29 10.82 -6.55
C VAL A 160 -3.58 12.12 -7.29
N GLN A 161 -4.43 12.10 -8.32
CA GLN A 161 -4.85 13.30 -9.05
C GLN A 161 -5.52 14.33 -8.13
N THR A 162 -6.41 13.86 -7.25
CA THR A 162 -7.13 14.73 -6.29
C THR A 162 -6.16 15.41 -5.33
N ARG A 163 -5.16 14.67 -4.84
CA ARG A 163 -4.15 15.18 -3.92
C ARG A 163 -3.21 16.17 -4.61
N LEU A 164 -2.79 15.88 -5.83
CA LEU A 164 -1.93 16.76 -6.62
C LEU A 164 -2.59 18.13 -6.87
N VAL A 165 -3.90 18.16 -7.16
CA VAL A 165 -4.67 19.40 -7.26
C VAL A 165 -4.79 20.12 -5.90
N ALA A 166 -4.95 19.38 -4.80
CA ALA A 166 -5.01 19.97 -3.46
C ALA A 166 -3.66 20.60 -3.03
N GLU A 167 -2.55 20.11 -3.56
CA GLU A 167 -1.20 20.68 -3.36
C GLU A 167 -0.88 21.86 -4.31
N GLY A 168 -1.84 22.27 -5.13
CA GLY A 168 -1.73 23.44 -6.00
C GLY A 168 -1.15 23.17 -7.38
N GLU A 169 -0.93 21.91 -7.76
CA GLU A 169 -0.56 21.56 -9.14
C GLU A 169 -1.79 21.49 -10.05
N ASP A 170 -1.56 21.67 -11.35
CA ASP A 170 -2.60 21.57 -12.37
C ASP A 170 -3.20 20.17 -12.46
N ARG A 171 -4.50 20.14 -12.79
CA ARG A 171 -5.21 18.89 -13.01
C ARG A 171 -4.72 18.19 -14.29
N VAL A 172 -3.79 17.27 -14.12
CA VAL A 172 -3.29 16.40 -15.20
C VAL A 172 -4.16 15.17 -15.42
N SER A 173 -4.18 14.64 -16.65
CA SER A 173 -4.94 13.41 -16.96
C SER A 173 -4.38 12.20 -16.21
N GLN A 174 -5.22 11.18 -15.96
CA GLN A 174 -4.75 9.94 -15.33
C GLN A 174 -3.71 9.19 -16.19
N ALA A 175 -3.79 9.29 -17.51
CA ALA A 175 -2.80 8.71 -18.40
C ALA A 175 -1.42 9.39 -18.23
N THR A 176 -1.43 10.72 -18.11
CA THR A 176 -0.23 11.51 -17.82
C THR A 176 0.36 11.13 -16.46
N LEU A 177 -0.46 11.02 -15.42
CA LEU A 177 -0.01 10.61 -14.07
C LEU A 177 0.62 9.22 -14.06
N ARG A 178 0.01 8.26 -14.78
CA ARG A 178 0.58 6.91 -14.93
C ARG A 178 1.96 6.96 -15.55
N LYS A 179 2.12 7.72 -16.64
CA LYS A 179 3.41 7.87 -17.33
C LYS A 179 4.44 8.61 -16.48
N ARG A 180 4.04 9.65 -15.73
CA ARG A 180 4.91 10.32 -14.74
C ARG A 180 5.35 9.34 -13.66
N GLY A 181 4.43 8.56 -13.09
CA GLY A 181 4.76 7.57 -12.07
C GLY A 181 5.66 6.43 -12.57
N GLN A 182 5.47 5.97 -13.82
CA GLN A 182 6.39 5.02 -14.45
C GLN A 182 7.81 5.59 -14.54
N ARG A 183 7.95 6.82 -15.07
CA ARG A 183 9.25 7.50 -15.18
C ARG A 183 9.89 7.76 -13.82
N ALA A 184 9.10 8.07 -12.80
CA ALA A 184 9.57 8.22 -11.43
C ALA A 184 10.17 6.90 -10.91
N LEU A 185 9.50 5.77 -11.12
CA LEU A 185 10.01 4.45 -10.74
C LEU A 185 11.26 4.05 -11.53
N GLU A 186 11.31 4.34 -12.83
CA GLU A 186 12.50 4.11 -13.66
C GLU A 186 13.69 4.92 -13.14
N ARG A 187 13.47 6.19 -12.76
CA ARG A 187 14.51 7.03 -12.14
C ARG A 187 14.95 6.50 -10.79
N LEU A 188 14.02 6.04 -9.96
CA LEU A 188 14.35 5.39 -8.68
C LEU A 188 15.20 4.14 -8.89
N ARG A 189 14.84 3.28 -9.85
CA ARG A 189 15.62 2.07 -10.18
C ARG A 189 17.04 2.42 -10.61
N ARG A 190 17.21 3.41 -11.47
CA ARG A 190 18.55 3.87 -11.89
C ARG A 190 19.37 4.37 -10.69
N ALA A 191 18.78 5.21 -9.85
CA ALA A 191 19.45 5.72 -8.65
C ALA A 191 19.80 4.57 -7.67
N TYR A 192 18.90 3.60 -7.48
CA TYR A 192 19.16 2.43 -6.67
C TYR A 192 20.39 1.64 -7.14
N HIS A 193 20.54 1.40 -8.44
CA HIS A 193 21.72 0.70 -8.95
C HIS A 193 23.02 1.48 -8.76
N VAL A 194 22.98 2.81 -8.61
CA VAL A 194 24.17 3.61 -8.27
C VAL A 194 24.59 3.36 -6.81
N PHE A 195 23.61 3.27 -5.90
CA PHE A 195 23.88 3.12 -4.46
C PHE A 195 24.02 1.65 -4.01
N GLY A 196 23.38 0.71 -4.71
CA GLY A 196 23.35 -0.72 -4.37
C GLY A 196 24.37 -1.58 -5.12
N ALA A 197 25.14 -1.02 -6.05
CA ALA A 197 26.24 -1.74 -6.70
C ALA A 197 27.51 -1.69 -5.83
N PRO A 198 28.08 -2.83 -5.41
CA PRO A 198 29.40 -2.85 -4.81
C PRO A 198 30.44 -2.50 -5.90
N GLY A 199 30.78 -1.21 -6.03
CA GLY A 199 31.94 -0.77 -6.80
C GLY A 199 31.77 0.36 -7.82
N SER A 200 30.60 0.97 -8.04
CA SER A 200 30.48 2.09 -9.01
C SER A 200 30.32 3.46 -8.34
N SER A 201 31.42 3.96 -7.77
CA SER A 201 31.58 5.40 -7.57
C SER A 201 31.89 6.06 -8.92
N SER A 202 30.85 6.57 -9.59
CA SER A 202 30.99 7.53 -10.69
C SER A 202 29.74 8.40 -10.82
N LEU A 203 29.45 9.15 -9.76
CA LEU A 203 28.60 10.34 -9.84
C LEU A 203 29.44 11.47 -10.44
N ASN A 204 29.18 11.87 -11.69
CA ASN A 204 29.15 13.30 -12.08
C ASN A 204 28.85 13.64 -13.56
N ASP A 205 28.67 12.70 -14.50
CA ASP A 205 28.67 13.12 -15.93
C ASP A 205 27.35 13.00 -16.71
N ASP A 206 26.25 12.48 -16.13
CA ASP A 206 25.08 12.09 -16.96
C ASP A 206 23.71 12.67 -16.49
N LEU A 207 23.73 13.65 -15.57
CA LEU A 207 22.50 14.32 -15.08
C LEU A 207 22.34 15.77 -15.56
N SER A 208 23.22 16.25 -16.44
CA SER A 208 23.21 17.63 -16.94
C SER A 208 23.41 17.70 -18.46
N ASP A 209 22.39 17.30 -19.22
CA ASP A 209 22.24 17.71 -20.62
C ASP A 209 20.72 17.91 -20.90
N HIS A 210 20.13 19.06 -20.53
CA HIS A 210 19.99 20.33 -21.28
C HIS A 210 18.51 20.52 -21.73
N PRO A 211 18.08 21.70 -22.23
CA PRO A 211 17.42 22.76 -21.47
C PRO A 211 15.93 22.99 -21.82
N ASP A 212 15.20 23.61 -20.91
CA ASP A 212 14.04 24.46 -21.23
C ASP A 212 14.53 25.69 -22.00
N SER A 213 14.07 25.87 -23.25
CA SER A 213 13.85 27.17 -23.93
C SER A 213 13.34 26.96 -25.36
N MET A 214 12.02 27.06 -25.55
CA MET A 214 11.39 27.72 -26.72
C MET A 214 9.90 27.93 -26.39
N ASP A 215 9.57 29.12 -25.90
CA ASP A 215 8.77 30.13 -26.62
C ASP A 215 8.94 31.50 -25.95
#